data_AF-A0A1I7V2D1-F1
#
_entry.id   AF-A0A1I7V2D1-F1
#
_cell.length_a   1.000
_cell.length_b   1.000
_cell.length_c   1.000
_cell.angle_alpha   90.00
_cell.angle_beta   90.00
_cell.angle_gamma   90.00
#
_symmetry.space_group_name_H-M   'P 1'
#
loop_
_entity.id
_entity.type
_entity.pdbx_description
1 polymer ?
#
loop_
_entity_poly.entity_id
_entity_poly.type
_entity_poly.pdbx_seq_one_letter_code
_entity_poly.pdbx_strand_id
1 'polypeptide(L)'
;MLNILVHGLYEFVFDYPKNQRAEHSLTPLVAKLIKTSKRVMTFLHVILFLNGISHFFNVGWVVTILWYPMWITLYFIKISTEMYTIVISLFSISRYFLHYSLAQPSTELTQPAVKSGMSLVSAWMFLKDLVLFVWLIVVFETKNNGQITTISDYYYGIHLCFQLFLYMSASLQLPIICGSGNRVEPSHAEKLIYHQTVGIALSKLILILVLFYLGSRGINSDVLKLIFISADLLVVSIVVQISEVLGRKGVVQAARREEVEMGSEM
;
A
#
# COMPACT_ATOMS: atom_id res chain seq x y z
N MET A 1 -36.50 -10.04 6.51
CA MET A 1 -35.62 -9.60 5.41
C MET A 1 -34.32 -8.96 5.92
N LEU A 2 -34.37 -7.98 6.83
CA LEU A 2 -33.17 -7.32 7.38
C LEU A 2 -32.19 -8.28 8.08
N ASN A 3 -32.69 -9.22 8.89
CA ASN A 3 -31.83 -10.21 9.58
C ASN A 3 -31.13 -11.19 8.64
N ILE A 4 -31.73 -11.55 7.50
CA ILE A 4 -31.11 -12.45 6.50
C ILE A 4 -30.00 -11.70 5.76
N LEU A 5 -30.21 -10.42 5.48
CA LEU A 5 -29.24 -9.57 4.79
C LEU A 5 -28.05 -9.23 5.72
N VAL A 6 -28.30 -9.01 7.01
CA VAL A 6 -27.26 -8.84 8.04
C VAL A 6 -26.50 -10.14 8.28
N HIS A 7 -27.17 -11.29 8.33
CA HIS A 7 -26.51 -12.58 8.51
C HIS A 7 -25.71 -13.01 7.27
N GLY A 8 -26.21 -12.73 6.07
CA GLY A 8 -25.48 -12.94 4.80
C GLY A 8 -24.28 -12.01 4.65
N LEU A 9 -24.40 -10.75 5.08
CA LEU A 9 -23.26 -9.83 5.19
C LEU A 9 -22.24 -10.31 6.22
N TYR A 10 -22.70 -10.83 7.36
CA TYR A 10 -21.82 -11.35 8.41
C TYR A 10 -21.03 -12.56 7.92
N GLU A 11 -21.67 -13.54 7.26
CA GLU A 11 -21.00 -14.70 6.68
C GLU A 11 -20.06 -14.33 5.52
N PHE A 12 -20.44 -13.39 4.66
CA PHE A 12 -19.58 -12.94 3.55
C PHE A 12 -18.37 -12.12 4.03
N VAL A 13 -18.53 -11.29 5.06
CA VAL A 13 -17.46 -10.45 5.63
C VAL A 13 -16.54 -11.23 6.57
N PHE A 14 -17.06 -12.19 7.35
CA PHE A 14 -16.30 -12.90 8.39
C PHE A 14 -15.90 -14.33 8.04
N ASP A 15 -16.66 -15.07 7.23
CA ASP A 15 -16.37 -16.48 6.91
C ASP A 15 -15.65 -16.70 5.57
N TYR A 16 -15.79 -15.81 4.59
CA TYR A 16 -14.98 -15.86 3.37
C TYR A 16 -13.44 -15.81 3.62
N PRO A 17 -12.89 -15.00 4.57
CA PRO A 17 -11.47 -15.06 4.89
C PRO A 17 -11.07 -16.28 5.73
N LYS A 18 -12.02 -17.10 6.19
CA LYS A 18 -11.76 -18.28 7.03
C LYS A 18 -11.41 -19.51 6.18
N ASN A 19 -11.99 -19.63 4.99
CA ASN A 19 -11.77 -20.78 4.10
C ASN A 19 -10.51 -20.66 3.20
N GLN A 20 -9.84 -19.51 3.17
CA GLN A 20 -8.53 -19.32 2.49
C GLN A 20 -7.33 -19.36 3.45
N ARG A 21 -7.50 -19.82 4.70
CA ARG A 21 -6.40 -19.94 5.68
C ARG A 21 -5.26 -20.88 5.25
N ALA A 22 -5.39 -21.58 4.12
CA ALA A 22 -4.36 -22.46 3.56
C ALA A 22 -3.45 -21.78 2.50
N GLU A 23 -3.60 -20.50 2.18
CA GLU A 23 -2.71 -19.84 1.21
C GLU A 23 -1.62 -19.02 1.92
N HIS A 24 -0.46 -19.66 2.15
CA HIS A 24 0.74 -19.03 2.69
C HIS A 24 1.15 -17.78 1.88
N SER A 25 0.96 -16.59 2.46
CA SER A 25 1.61 -15.36 1.99
C SER A 25 3.11 -15.40 2.30
N LEU A 26 3.94 -15.08 1.32
CA LEU A 26 5.40 -15.26 1.35
C LEU A 26 6.14 -14.41 2.40
N THR A 27 5.54 -13.32 2.90
CA THR A 27 6.08 -12.54 4.02
C THR A 27 4.98 -12.10 4.99
N PRO A 28 5.27 -11.99 6.31
CA PRO A 28 4.29 -11.57 7.32
C PRO A 28 3.78 -10.13 7.09
N LEU A 29 4.59 -9.28 6.44
CA LEU A 29 4.25 -7.91 6.10
C LEU A 29 3.15 -7.86 5.03
N VAL A 30 3.37 -8.63 3.97
CA VAL A 30 2.45 -8.81 2.85
C VAL A 30 1.18 -9.52 3.32
N ALA A 31 1.30 -10.54 4.18
CA ALA A 31 0.16 -11.19 4.84
C ALA A 31 -0.78 -10.19 5.53
N LYS A 32 -0.20 -9.28 6.32
CA LYS A 32 -0.92 -8.28 7.09
C LYS A 32 -1.53 -7.21 6.17
N LEU A 33 -0.83 -6.85 5.09
CA LEU A 33 -1.34 -5.93 4.08
C LEU A 33 -2.50 -6.55 3.29
N ILE A 34 -2.35 -7.75 2.74
CA ILE A 34 -3.41 -8.46 1.99
C ILE A 34 -4.63 -8.64 2.87
N LYS A 35 -4.45 -9.09 4.12
CA LYS A 35 -5.59 -9.33 5.03
C LYS A 35 -6.34 -8.04 5.34
N THR A 36 -5.62 -6.96 5.59
CA THR A 36 -6.23 -5.63 5.83
C THR A 36 -6.87 -5.10 4.55
N SER A 37 -6.17 -5.14 3.42
CA SER A 37 -6.65 -4.72 2.10
C SER A 37 -7.90 -5.48 1.67
N LYS A 38 -7.92 -6.82 1.80
CA LYS A 38 -9.10 -7.66 1.52
C LYS A 38 -10.29 -7.24 2.38
N ARG A 39 -10.13 -7.13 3.70
CA ARG A 39 -11.21 -6.71 4.61
C ARG A 39 -11.74 -5.33 4.26
N VAL A 40 -10.84 -4.40 3.99
CA VAL A 40 -11.18 -3.01 3.68
C VAL A 40 -11.84 -2.91 2.31
N MET A 41 -11.40 -3.68 1.31
CA MET A 41 -12.05 -3.77 0.01
C MET A 41 -13.44 -4.40 0.11
N THR A 42 -13.60 -5.49 0.84
CA THR A 42 -14.93 -6.10 1.07
C THR A 42 -15.87 -5.08 1.71
N PHE A 43 -15.40 -4.34 2.72
CA PHE A 43 -16.18 -3.30 3.38
C PHE A 43 -16.54 -2.15 2.42
N LEU A 44 -15.60 -1.72 1.57
CA LEU A 44 -15.85 -0.71 0.52
C LEU A 44 -16.91 -1.18 -0.49
N HIS A 45 -16.81 -2.43 -0.97
CA HIS A 45 -17.79 -3.01 -1.91
C HIS A 45 -19.18 -3.07 -1.29
N VAL A 46 -19.27 -3.47 -0.01
CA VAL A 46 -20.54 -3.47 0.74
C VAL A 46 -21.13 -2.06 0.83
N ILE A 47 -20.32 -1.06 1.18
CA ILE A 47 -20.80 0.33 1.29
C ILE A 47 -21.25 0.87 -0.08
N LEU A 48 -20.48 0.62 -1.15
CA LEU A 48 -20.84 1.04 -2.51
C LEU A 48 -22.13 0.37 -2.98
N PHE A 49 -22.30 -0.92 -2.70
CA PHE A 49 -23.52 -1.66 -3.01
C PHE A 49 -24.73 -1.09 -2.26
N LEU A 50 -24.60 -0.85 -0.96
CA LEU A 50 -25.66 -0.23 -0.15
C LEU A 50 -25.98 1.19 -0.63
N ASN A 51 -24.97 1.95 -1.06
CA ASN A 51 -25.15 3.30 -1.58
C ASN A 51 -25.91 3.28 -2.92
N GLY A 52 -25.58 2.33 -3.81
CA GLY A 52 -26.29 2.13 -5.07
C GLY A 52 -27.77 1.75 -4.86
N ILE A 53 -28.04 0.82 -3.93
CA ILE A 53 -29.40 0.46 -3.51
C ILE A 53 -30.13 1.68 -2.95
N SER A 54 -29.49 2.43 -2.05
CA SER A 54 -30.08 3.61 -1.43
C SER A 54 -30.47 4.68 -2.46
N HIS A 55 -29.64 4.87 -3.49
CA HIS A 55 -29.93 5.79 -4.58
C HIS A 55 -31.07 5.28 -5.48
N PHE A 56 -31.15 3.96 -5.71
CA PHE A 56 -32.24 3.34 -6.47
C PHE A 56 -33.60 3.52 -5.78
N PHE A 57 -33.64 3.39 -4.45
CA PHE A 57 -34.86 3.56 -3.65
C PHE A 57 -35.14 5.01 -3.23
N ASN A 58 -34.36 6.00 -3.71
CA ASN A 58 -34.48 7.42 -3.34
C ASN A 58 -34.46 7.69 -1.83
N VAL A 59 -33.73 6.87 -1.07
CA VAL A 59 -33.61 7.04 0.38
C VAL A 59 -32.46 7.99 0.69
N GLY A 60 -32.71 9.30 0.50
CA GLY A 60 -31.67 10.33 0.59
C GLY A 60 -30.90 10.36 1.92
N TRP A 61 -31.56 10.04 3.05
CA TRP A 61 -30.91 10.02 4.36
C TRP A 61 -29.90 8.88 4.52
N VAL A 62 -30.15 7.72 3.89
CA VAL A 62 -29.23 6.56 3.95
C VAL A 62 -27.98 6.84 3.12
N VAL A 63 -28.10 7.52 1.97
CA VAL A 63 -26.94 7.99 1.19
C VAL A 63 -26.03 8.85 2.06
N THR A 64 -26.59 9.86 2.75
CA THR A 64 -25.82 10.74 3.63
C THR A 64 -25.11 10.00 4.75
N ILE A 65 -25.76 9.01 5.37
CA ILE A 65 -25.14 8.20 6.43
C ILE A 65 -24.02 7.30 5.88
N LEU A 66 -24.22 6.68 4.72
CA LEU A 66 -23.23 5.78 4.10
C LEU A 66 -21.96 6.49 3.61
N TRP A 67 -22.02 7.82 3.40
CA TRP A 67 -20.85 8.62 3.08
C TRP A 67 -19.80 8.63 4.20
N TYR A 68 -20.19 8.70 5.46
CA TYR A 68 -19.25 8.72 6.60
C TYR A 68 -18.37 7.46 6.70
N PRO A 69 -18.92 6.23 6.73
CA PRO A 69 -18.09 5.02 6.76
C PRO A 69 -17.29 4.86 5.47
N MET A 70 -17.74 5.38 4.32
CA MET A 70 -16.94 5.38 3.08
C MET A 70 -15.66 6.21 3.24
N TRP A 71 -15.77 7.44 3.73
CA TRP A 71 -14.62 8.32 3.98
C TRP A 71 -13.66 7.74 5.01
N ILE A 72 -14.18 7.17 6.10
CA ILE A 72 -13.37 6.48 7.12
C ILE A 72 -12.60 5.31 6.49
N THR A 73 -13.26 4.53 5.63
CA THR A 73 -12.64 3.38 4.95
C THR A 73 -11.53 3.82 4.01
N LEU A 74 -11.80 4.84 3.18
CA LEU A 74 -10.79 5.42 2.28
C LEU A 74 -9.58 5.96 3.05
N TYR A 75 -9.82 6.59 4.20
CA TYR A 75 -8.74 7.06 5.08
C TYR A 75 -7.90 5.90 5.63
N PHE A 76 -8.52 4.80 6.05
CA PHE A 76 -7.79 3.59 6.47
C PHE A 76 -6.98 2.96 5.33
N ILE A 77 -7.50 2.91 4.10
CA ILE A 77 -6.75 2.44 2.92
C ILE A 77 -5.52 3.33 2.74
N LYS A 78 -5.72 4.65 2.72
CA LYS A 78 -4.68 5.65 2.52
C LYS A 78 -3.54 5.52 3.53
N ILE A 79 -3.85 5.44 4.82
CA ILE A 79 -2.81 5.23 5.85
C ILE A 79 -2.11 3.90 5.62
N SER A 80 -2.85 2.83 5.30
CA SER A 80 -2.26 1.50 5.07
C SER A 80 -1.30 1.51 3.87
N THR A 81 -1.63 2.21 2.78
CA THR A 81 -0.77 2.33 1.60
C THR A 81 0.46 3.17 1.86
N GLU A 82 0.34 4.28 2.60
CA GLU A 82 1.50 5.11 2.99
C GLU A 82 2.44 4.35 3.93
N MET A 83 1.90 3.69 4.96
CA MET A 83 2.67 2.83 5.85
C MET A 83 3.40 1.74 5.10
N TYR A 84 2.72 1.04 4.18
CA TYR A 84 3.34 0.00 3.38
C TYR A 84 4.49 0.53 2.54
N THR A 85 4.29 1.67 1.88
CA THR A 85 5.32 2.35 1.06
C THR A 85 6.56 2.69 1.88
N ILE A 86 6.39 3.22 3.09
CA ILE A 86 7.52 3.56 3.97
C ILE A 86 8.23 2.29 4.45
N VAL A 87 7.46 1.29 4.89
CA VAL A 87 8.04 0.06 5.45
C VAL A 87 8.77 -0.76 4.40
N ILE A 88 8.20 -0.90 3.19
CA ILE A 88 8.87 -1.60 2.10
C ILE A 88 10.16 -0.87 1.69
N SER A 89 10.16 0.47 1.70
CA SER A 89 11.35 1.28 1.42
C SER A 89 12.44 1.12 2.50
N LEU A 90 12.06 1.12 3.79
CA LEU A 90 12.99 0.89 4.90
C LEU A 90 13.61 -0.51 4.83
N PHE A 91 12.81 -1.53 4.57
CA PHE A 91 13.29 -2.90 4.40
C PHE A 91 14.26 -3.01 3.22
N SER A 92 13.90 -2.37 2.11
CA SER A 92 14.70 -2.31 0.89
C SER A 92 16.08 -1.71 1.13
N ILE A 93 16.15 -0.57 1.84
CA ILE A 93 17.40 0.09 2.20
C ILE A 93 18.22 -0.73 3.21
N SER A 94 17.56 -1.31 4.22
CA SER A 94 18.24 -2.16 5.21
C SER A 94 18.92 -3.36 4.56
N ARG A 95 18.25 -4.04 3.61
CA ARG A 95 18.84 -5.16 2.88
C ARG A 95 19.95 -4.74 1.94
N TYR A 96 19.88 -3.54 1.34
CA TYR A 96 20.99 -3.00 0.55
C TYR A 96 22.28 -2.86 1.38
N PHE A 97 22.20 -2.29 2.58
CA PHE A 97 23.36 -2.15 3.47
C PHE A 97 23.94 -3.49 3.92
N LEU A 98 23.08 -4.48 4.16
CA LEU A 98 23.50 -5.84 4.50
C LEU A 98 24.19 -6.53 3.31
N HIS A 99 23.62 -6.42 2.10
CA HIS A 99 24.14 -7.05 0.88
C HIS A 99 25.52 -6.52 0.49
N TYR A 100 25.79 -5.23 0.68
CA TYR A 100 27.08 -4.62 0.39
C TYR A 100 28.03 -4.51 1.60
N SER A 101 27.73 -5.19 2.72
CA SER A 101 28.62 -5.36 3.88
C SER A 101 29.11 -4.06 4.54
N LEU A 102 28.38 -2.95 4.39
CA LEU A 102 28.66 -1.70 5.12
C LEU A 102 28.30 -1.81 6.60
N ALA A 103 27.42 -2.76 6.96
CA ALA A 103 27.11 -3.14 8.32
C ALA A 103 27.68 -4.54 8.62
N GLN A 104 28.29 -4.73 9.80
CA GLN A 104 28.69 -6.06 10.25
C GLN A 104 27.46 -6.99 10.29
N PRO A 105 27.61 -8.30 10.00
CA PRO A 105 26.50 -9.27 10.00
C PRO A 105 25.86 -9.49 11.38
N SER A 106 26.28 -8.75 12.42
CA SER A 106 25.78 -8.87 13.79
C SER A 106 24.44 -8.15 14.03
N THR A 107 23.96 -7.32 13.10
CA THR A 107 22.66 -6.65 13.19
C THR A 107 21.68 -7.18 12.16
N GLU A 108 21.45 -8.50 12.16
CA GLU A 108 20.26 -9.04 11.50
C GLU A 108 19.02 -8.32 12.05
N LEU A 109 18.20 -7.78 11.14
CA LEU A 109 17.00 -7.03 11.48
C LEU A 109 15.98 -7.99 12.11
N THR A 110 16.06 -8.17 13.42
CA THR A 110 15.23 -9.13 14.15
C THR A 110 13.74 -8.81 13.97
N GLN A 111 12.87 -9.83 13.95
CA GLN A 111 11.42 -9.63 13.85
C GLN A 111 10.84 -8.61 14.85
N PRO A 112 11.32 -8.52 16.11
CA PRO A 112 10.92 -7.48 17.06
C PRO A 112 11.29 -6.06 16.60
N ALA A 113 12.48 -5.87 16.02
CA ALA A 113 12.91 -4.58 15.50
C ALA A 113 12.04 -4.13 14.32
N VAL A 114 11.73 -5.04 13.40
CA VAL A 114 10.80 -4.78 12.28
C VAL A 114 9.40 -4.41 12.81
N LYS A 115 8.88 -5.17 13.77
CA LYS A 115 7.57 -4.92 14.37
C LYS A 115 7.52 -3.56 15.08
N SER A 116 8.57 -3.20 15.81
CA SER A 116 8.72 -1.90 16.46
C SER A 116 8.78 -0.76 15.44
N GLY A 117 9.58 -0.93 14.38
CA GLY A 117 9.66 0.04 13.27
C GLY A 117 8.31 0.24 12.56
N MET A 118 7.57 -0.84 12.30
CA MET A 118 6.21 -0.73 11.75
C MET A 118 5.28 0.05 12.70
N SER A 119 5.35 -0.20 14.01
CA SER A 119 4.54 0.53 15.00
C SER A 119 4.88 2.01 15.05
N LEU A 120 6.17 2.34 14.97
CA LEU A 120 6.64 3.73 14.97
C LEU A 120 6.22 4.47 13.71
N VAL A 121 6.37 3.85 12.53
CA VAL A 121 5.86 4.42 11.25
C VAL A 121 4.35 4.63 11.32
N SER A 122 3.61 3.66 11.88
CA SER A 122 2.16 3.78 12.06
C SER A 122 1.80 5.00 12.91
N ALA A 123 2.42 5.13 14.09
CA ALA A 123 2.20 6.27 14.97
C ALA A 123 2.54 7.61 14.31
N TRP A 124 3.64 7.66 13.54
CA TRP A 124 4.04 8.84 12.78
C TRP A 124 3.01 9.24 11.71
N MET A 125 2.40 8.26 11.02
CA MET A 125 1.33 8.51 10.05
C MET A 125 0.06 9.09 10.70
N PHE A 126 -0.32 8.59 11.87
CA PHE A 126 -1.46 9.17 12.60
C PHE A 126 -1.14 10.57 13.13
N LEU A 127 0.07 10.77 13.64
CA LEU A 127 0.49 12.06 14.20
C LEU A 127 0.52 13.16 13.13
N LYS A 128 1.08 12.90 11.93
CA LYS A 128 1.11 13.91 10.85
C LYS A 128 -0.30 14.35 10.45
N ASP A 129 -1.23 13.41 10.31
CA ASP A 129 -2.59 13.70 9.86
C ASP A 129 -3.36 14.44 10.98
N LEU A 130 -3.12 14.10 12.25
CA LEU A 130 -3.69 14.81 13.40
C LEU A 130 -3.17 16.26 13.52
N VAL A 131 -1.86 16.47 13.34
CA VAL A 131 -1.27 17.82 13.37
C VAL A 131 -1.86 18.70 12.27
N LEU A 132 -2.00 18.17 11.05
CA LEU A 132 -2.58 18.92 9.93
C LEU A 132 -4.08 19.18 10.15
N PHE A 133 -4.79 18.24 10.77
CA PHE A 133 -6.19 18.44 11.15
C PHE A 133 -6.38 19.53 12.21
N VAL A 134 -5.52 19.57 13.24
CA VAL A 134 -5.53 20.64 14.25
C VAL A 134 -5.27 22.00 13.60
N TRP A 135 -4.30 22.10 12.69
CA TRP A 135 -4.04 23.33 11.94
C TRP A 135 -5.23 23.76 11.08
N LEU A 136 -5.94 22.82 10.47
CA LEU A 136 -7.16 23.08 9.71
C LEU A 136 -8.23 23.73 10.59
N ILE A 137 -8.45 23.20 11.81
CA ILE A 137 -9.39 23.77 12.79
C ILE A 137 -8.99 25.20 13.15
N VAL A 138 -7.72 25.45 13.45
CA VAL A 138 -7.21 26.79 13.78
C VAL A 138 -7.45 27.77 12.63
N VAL A 139 -7.24 27.35 11.39
CA VAL A 139 -7.50 28.19 10.20
C VAL A 139 -8.99 28.51 10.04
N PHE A 140 -9.88 27.55 10.30
CA PHE A 140 -11.32 27.78 10.27
C PHE A 140 -11.78 28.76 11.36
N GLU A 141 -11.30 28.60 12.60
CA GLU A 141 -11.63 29.50 13.72
C GLU A 141 -11.11 30.93 13.46
N THR A 142 -9.92 31.06 12.88
CA THR A 142 -9.33 32.36 12.53
C THR A 142 -9.88 32.96 11.23
N LYS A 143 -10.77 32.24 10.52
CA LYS A 143 -11.36 32.61 9.22
C LYS A 143 -10.31 32.96 8.15
N ASN A 144 -9.07 32.49 8.31
CA ASN A 144 -7.97 32.81 7.43
C ASN A 144 -7.87 31.79 6.28
N ASN A 145 -8.91 31.75 5.44
CA ASN A 145 -9.05 30.74 4.38
C ASN A 145 -7.87 30.70 3.40
N GLY A 146 -7.08 31.79 3.30
CA GLY A 146 -5.84 31.82 2.50
C GLY A 146 -4.74 30.88 3.01
N GLN A 147 -4.81 30.41 4.25
CA GLN A 147 -3.87 29.43 4.80
C GLN A 147 -4.23 27.97 4.47
N ILE A 148 -5.44 27.70 3.95
CA ILE A 148 -5.86 26.34 3.58
C ILE A 148 -4.96 25.79 2.47
N THR A 149 -4.63 26.61 1.48
CA THR A 149 -3.72 26.24 0.39
C THR A 149 -2.33 25.90 0.92
N THR A 150 -1.82 26.67 1.89
CA THR A 150 -0.53 26.43 2.54
C THR A 150 -0.52 25.10 3.29
N ILE A 151 -1.58 24.77 4.03
CA ILE A 151 -1.71 23.48 4.71
C ILE A 151 -1.75 22.34 3.70
N SER A 152 -2.48 22.50 2.59
CA SER A 152 -2.53 21.53 1.50
C SER A 152 -1.16 21.33 0.85
N ASP A 153 -0.38 22.39 0.67
CA ASP A 153 0.97 22.32 0.12
C ASP A 153 1.95 21.61 1.07
N TYR A 154 1.85 21.85 2.38
CA TYR A 154 2.63 21.09 3.38
C TYR A 154 2.26 19.61 3.37
N TYR A 155 0.97 19.29 3.31
CA TYR A 155 0.49 17.92 3.18
C TYR A 155 1.09 17.23 1.94
N TYR A 156 1.04 17.92 0.80
CA TYR A 156 1.60 17.42 -0.46
C TYR A 156 3.13 17.26 -0.40
N GLY A 157 3.84 18.22 0.22
CA GLY A 157 5.30 18.15 0.40
C GLY A 157 5.73 16.95 1.26
N ILE A 158 5.03 16.70 2.37
CA ILE A 158 5.27 15.51 3.21
C ILE A 158 5.03 14.23 2.40
N HIS A 159 3.96 14.19 1.62
CA HIS A 159 3.66 13.04 0.76
C HIS A 159 4.77 12.82 -0.29
N LEU A 160 5.28 13.88 -0.93
CA LEU A 160 6.42 13.80 -1.85
C LEU A 160 7.69 13.26 -1.18
N CYS A 161 7.96 13.61 0.07
CA CYS A 161 9.10 13.06 0.81
C CYS A 161 9.02 11.52 0.92
N PHE A 162 7.82 10.95 1.14
CA PHE A 162 7.65 9.49 1.14
C PHE A 162 7.87 8.89 -0.24
N GLN A 163 7.47 9.59 -1.32
CA GLN A 163 7.74 9.13 -2.68
C GLN A 163 9.23 9.16 -3.01
N LEU A 164 9.94 10.23 -2.63
CA LEU A 164 11.39 10.32 -2.80
C LEU A 164 12.09 9.17 -2.07
N PHE A 165 11.64 8.86 -0.86
CA PHE A 165 12.16 7.72 -0.10
C PHE A 165 11.95 6.38 -0.84
N LEU A 166 10.77 6.19 -1.45
CA LEU A 166 10.50 5.04 -2.31
C LEU A 166 11.44 4.98 -3.53
N TYR A 167 11.62 6.10 -4.25
CA TYR A 167 12.51 6.14 -5.42
C TYR A 167 13.97 5.85 -5.07
N MET A 168 14.44 6.39 -3.94
CA MET A 168 15.77 6.07 -3.42
C MET A 168 15.89 4.56 -3.14
N SER A 169 14.89 3.97 -2.48
CA SER A 169 14.91 2.54 -2.17
C SER A 169 14.89 1.65 -3.43
N ALA A 170 14.12 2.01 -4.45
CA ALA A 170 14.08 1.31 -5.73
C ALA A 170 15.41 1.42 -6.47
N SER A 171 16.03 2.60 -6.47
CA SER A 171 17.32 2.85 -7.13
C SER A 171 18.44 2.02 -6.51
N LEU A 172 18.44 1.87 -5.18
CA LEU A 172 19.40 1.02 -4.46
C LEU A 172 19.22 -0.47 -4.77
N GLN A 173 18.00 -0.90 -5.10
CA GLN A 173 17.70 -2.31 -5.38
C GLN A 173 17.97 -2.73 -6.83
N LEU A 174 17.92 -1.80 -7.79
CA LEU A 174 18.16 -2.10 -9.21
C LEU A 174 19.48 -2.87 -9.43
N PRO A 175 20.63 -2.48 -8.86
CA PRO A 175 21.88 -3.24 -9.00
C PRO A 175 21.78 -4.68 -8.46
N ILE A 176 21.04 -4.90 -7.37
CA ILE A 176 20.87 -6.22 -6.76
C ILE A 176 20.02 -7.12 -7.67
N ILE A 177 18.93 -6.59 -8.25
CA ILE A 177 18.07 -7.33 -9.19
C ILE A 177 18.82 -7.64 -10.50
N CYS A 178 19.61 -6.70 -11.00
CA CYS A 178 20.36 -6.84 -12.25
C CYS A 178 21.65 -7.68 -12.10
N GLY A 179 21.89 -8.31 -10.95
CA GLY A 179 23.02 -9.22 -10.74
C GLY A 179 24.37 -8.53 -10.50
N SER A 180 24.38 -7.25 -10.13
CA SER A 180 25.59 -6.45 -9.92
C SER A 180 26.26 -6.67 -8.55
N GLY A 181 26.13 -7.85 -7.93
CA GLY A 181 26.74 -8.13 -6.64
C GLY A 181 26.90 -9.62 -6.35
N ASN A 182 28.04 -9.97 -5.74
CA ASN A 182 28.68 -11.28 -5.90
C ASN A 182 28.66 -12.16 -4.63
N ARG A 183 27.76 -11.97 -3.65
CA ARG A 183 27.99 -12.62 -2.33
C ARG A 183 26.82 -13.33 -1.66
N VAL A 184 25.56 -12.98 -1.90
CA VAL A 184 24.41 -13.69 -1.30
C VAL A 184 23.22 -13.64 -2.24
N GLU A 185 22.71 -14.81 -2.65
CA GLU A 185 21.50 -14.86 -3.46
C GLU A 185 20.28 -14.47 -2.59
N PRO A 186 19.47 -13.49 -3.02
CA PRO A 186 18.32 -13.05 -2.25
C PRO A 186 17.26 -14.16 -2.15
N SER A 187 16.65 -14.29 -0.98
CA SER A 187 15.56 -15.25 -0.77
C SER A 187 14.35 -14.92 -1.67
N HIS A 188 13.47 -15.89 -1.93
CA HIS A 188 12.27 -15.66 -2.75
C HIS A 188 11.39 -14.52 -2.20
N ALA A 189 11.25 -14.46 -0.88
CA ALA A 189 10.55 -13.39 -0.18
C ALA A 189 11.19 -12.00 -0.40
N GLU A 190 12.52 -11.93 -0.45
CA GLU A 190 13.25 -10.68 -0.73
C GLU A 190 13.11 -10.28 -2.19
N LYS A 191 13.24 -11.23 -3.12
CA LYS A 191 13.00 -11.00 -4.56
C LYS A 191 11.60 -10.42 -4.77
N LEU A 192 10.57 -10.96 -4.09
CA LEU A 192 9.21 -10.42 -4.13
C LEU A 192 9.14 -8.97 -3.64
N ILE A 193 9.77 -8.65 -2.51
CA ILE A 193 9.81 -7.29 -1.99
C ILE A 193 10.52 -6.34 -2.97
N TYR A 194 11.62 -6.77 -3.58
CA TYR A 194 12.37 -5.96 -4.53
C TYR A 194 11.53 -5.64 -5.77
N HIS A 195 10.82 -6.65 -6.31
CA HIS A 195 9.89 -6.45 -7.41
C HIS A 195 8.73 -5.51 -7.04
N GLN A 196 8.19 -5.62 -5.83
CA GLN A 196 7.13 -4.73 -5.35
C GLN A 196 7.63 -3.28 -5.23
N THR A 197 8.78 -3.05 -4.60
CA THR A 197 9.37 -1.70 -4.45
C THR A 197 9.63 -1.05 -5.82
N VAL A 198 10.34 -1.76 -6.71
CA VAL A 198 10.66 -1.24 -8.04
C VAL A 198 9.41 -1.07 -8.89
N GLY A 199 8.47 -2.02 -8.84
CA GLY A 199 7.21 -1.95 -9.58
C GLY A 199 6.36 -0.74 -9.17
N ILE A 200 6.24 -0.46 -7.86
CA ILE A 200 5.52 0.71 -7.36
C ILE A 200 6.23 1.98 -7.81
N ALA A 201 7.56 2.06 -7.65
CA ALA A 201 8.33 3.24 -8.05
C ALA A 201 8.20 3.53 -9.56
N LEU A 202 8.38 2.53 -10.43
CA LEU A 202 8.24 2.70 -11.88
C LEU A 202 6.83 3.13 -12.28
N SER A 203 5.80 2.52 -11.68
CA SER A 203 4.41 2.88 -11.95
C SER A 203 4.14 4.35 -11.59
N LYS A 204 4.67 4.82 -10.46
CA LYS A 204 4.55 6.22 -10.04
C LYS A 204 5.37 7.17 -10.90
N LEU A 205 6.54 6.75 -11.38
CA LEU A 205 7.34 7.56 -12.30
C LEU A 205 6.59 7.83 -13.60
N ILE A 206 5.94 6.79 -14.17
CA ILE A 206 5.07 6.92 -15.34
C ILE A 206 3.92 7.89 -15.04
N LEU A 207 3.28 7.76 -13.87
CA LEU A 207 2.23 8.67 -13.45
C LEU A 207 2.71 10.12 -13.39
N ILE A 208 3.90 10.40 -12.83
CA ILE A 208 4.48 11.75 -12.78
C ILE A 208 4.67 12.31 -14.19
N LEU A 209 5.19 11.52 -15.13
CA LEU A 209 5.35 11.95 -16.52
C LEU A 209 4.01 12.30 -17.17
N VAL A 210 2.98 11.49 -16.94
CA VAL A 210 1.62 11.76 -17.42
C VAL A 210 1.07 13.05 -16.80
N LEU A 211 1.21 13.22 -15.49
CA LEU A 211 0.73 14.43 -14.80
C LEU A 211 1.49 15.69 -15.24
N PHE A 212 2.79 15.58 -15.53
CA PHE A 212 3.57 16.68 -16.08
C PHE A 212 3.08 17.08 -17.48
N TYR A 213 2.78 16.10 -18.34
CA TYR A 213 2.18 16.35 -19.64
C TYR A 213 0.78 16.98 -19.54
N LEU A 214 -0.04 16.55 -18.58
CA LEU A 214 -1.34 17.15 -18.31
C LEU A 214 -1.22 18.58 -17.76
N GLY A 215 -0.22 18.84 -16.91
CA GLY A 215 0.09 20.18 -16.42
C GLY A 215 0.53 21.14 -17.52
N SER A 216 1.34 20.68 -18.48
CA SER A 216 1.75 21.51 -19.62
C SER A 216 0.58 21.85 -20.57
N ARG A 217 -0.52 21.09 -20.50
CA ARG A 217 -1.79 21.38 -21.19
C ARG A 217 -2.70 22.35 -20.44
N GLY A 218 -2.28 22.85 -19.27
CA GLY A 218 -3.02 23.85 -18.49
C GLY A 218 -4.04 23.26 -17.51
N ILE A 219 -3.95 21.98 -17.16
CA ILE A 219 -4.79 21.40 -16.09
C ILE A 219 -4.37 21.99 -14.74
N ASN A 220 -5.37 22.32 -13.92
CA ASN A 220 -5.19 22.92 -12.60
C ASN A 220 -4.28 22.06 -11.71
N SER A 221 -3.30 22.68 -11.06
CA SER A 221 -2.31 22.02 -10.20
C SER A 221 -2.95 21.28 -9.02
N ASP A 222 -4.02 21.80 -8.42
CA ASP A 222 -4.70 21.15 -7.30
C ASP A 222 -5.42 19.87 -7.73
N VAL A 223 -5.97 19.87 -8.95
CA VAL A 223 -6.54 18.65 -9.56
C VAL A 223 -5.44 17.61 -9.79
N LEU A 224 -4.28 18.02 -10.30
CA LEU A 224 -3.14 17.11 -10.51
C LEU A 224 -2.61 16.54 -9.19
N LYS A 225 -2.49 17.36 -8.15
CA LYS A 225 -2.11 16.92 -6.79
C LYS A 225 -3.09 15.88 -6.26
N LEU A 226 -4.39 16.11 -6.43
CA LEU A 226 -5.44 15.18 -6.00
C LEU A 226 -5.37 13.84 -6.76
N ILE A 227 -5.16 13.88 -8.08
CA ILE A 227 -4.97 12.68 -8.89
C ILE A 227 -3.73 11.91 -8.42
N PHE A 228 -2.62 12.60 -8.17
CA PHE A 228 -1.39 11.99 -7.70
C PHE A 228 -1.58 11.26 -6.36
N ILE A 229 -2.18 11.93 -5.37
CA ILE A 229 -2.41 11.34 -4.04
C ILE A 229 -3.42 10.19 -4.11
N SER A 230 -4.48 10.31 -4.90
CA SER A 230 -5.51 9.27 -5.01
C SER A 230 -5.02 8.03 -5.79
N ALA A 231 -4.13 8.21 -6.76
CA ALA A 231 -3.55 7.10 -7.51
C ALA A 231 -2.78 6.11 -6.62
N ASP A 232 -2.19 6.57 -5.51
CA ASP A 232 -1.49 5.71 -4.55
C ASP A 232 -2.37 4.59 -3.99
N LEU A 233 -3.66 4.86 -3.80
CA LEU A 233 -4.63 3.88 -3.30
C LEU A 233 -4.74 2.67 -4.24
N LEU A 234 -4.65 2.94 -5.55
CA LEU A 234 -4.80 1.93 -6.61
C LEU A 234 -3.46 1.30 -6.96
N VAL A 235 -2.43 2.12 -7.25
CA VAL A 235 -1.13 1.67 -7.75
C VAL A 235 -0.47 0.70 -6.78
N VAL A 236 -0.44 1.03 -5.48
CA VAL A 236 0.17 0.17 -4.47
C VAL A 236 -0.57 -1.17 -4.40
N SER A 237 -1.90 -1.12 -4.34
CA SER A 237 -2.73 -2.34 -4.25
C SER A 237 -2.57 -3.24 -5.48
N ILE A 238 -2.57 -2.66 -6.67
CA ILE A 238 -2.46 -3.39 -7.95
C ILE A 238 -1.08 -4.05 -8.06
N VAL A 239 0.00 -3.29 -7.84
CA VAL A 239 1.36 -3.83 -7.97
C VAL A 239 1.59 -4.96 -6.98
N VAL A 240 1.17 -4.81 -5.72
CA VAL A 240 1.32 -5.86 -4.71
C VAL A 240 0.63 -7.15 -5.13
N GLN A 241 -0.63 -7.07 -5.59
CA GLN A 241 -1.39 -8.24 -6.02
C GLN A 241 -0.78 -8.91 -7.26
N ILE A 242 -0.36 -8.12 -8.26
CA ILE A 242 0.30 -8.66 -9.45
C ILE A 242 1.60 -9.36 -9.07
N SER A 243 2.45 -8.73 -8.25
CA SER A 243 3.70 -9.32 -7.80
C SER A 243 3.50 -10.63 -7.03
N GLU A 244 2.47 -10.73 -6.20
CA GLU A 244 2.14 -11.98 -5.51
C GLU A 244 1.68 -13.09 -6.46
N VAL A 245 0.81 -12.76 -7.42
CA VAL A 245 0.33 -13.73 -8.41
C VAL A 245 1.49 -14.26 -9.26
N LEU A 246 2.39 -13.38 -9.70
CA LEU A 246 3.59 -13.75 -10.45
C LEU A 246 4.56 -14.56 -9.58
N GLY A 247 4.79 -14.13 -8.34
CA GLY A 247 5.67 -14.81 -7.39
C GLY A 247 5.21 -16.24 -7.10
N ARG A 248 3.91 -16.47 -6.90
CA ARG A 248 3.32 -17.80 -6.67
C ARG A 248 3.48 -18.72 -7.88
N LYS A 249 3.22 -18.22 -9.10
CA LYS A 249 3.41 -18.99 -10.34
C LYS A 249 4.87 -19.46 -10.47
N GLY A 250 5.83 -18.61 -10.11
CA GLY A 250 7.25 -18.97 -10.09
C GLY A 250 7.58 -20.11 -9.13
N VAL A 251 7.02 -20.11 -7.91
CA VAL A 251 7.26 -21.18 -6.91
C VAL A 251 6.68 -22.52 -7.40
N VAL A 252 5.44 -22.52 -7.91
CA VAL A 252 4.79 -23.75 -8.39
C VAL A 252 5.52 -24.34 -9.59
N GLN A 253 6.04 -23.49 -10.49
CA GLN A 253 6.82 -23.95 -11.63
C GLN A 253 8.20 -24.49 -11.24
N ALA A 254 8.86 -23.89 -10.23
CA ALA A 254 10.13 -24.38 -9.71
C ALA A 254 9.99 -25.76 -9.05
N ALA A 255 9.00 -25.92 -8.17
CA ALA A 255 8.73 -27.21 -7.51
C ALA A 255 8.42 -28.32 -8.52
N ARG A 256 7.65 -28.01 -9.58
CA ARG A 256 7.33 -28.97 -10.64
C ARG A 256 8.55 -29.36 -11.48
N ARG A 257 9.56 -28.49 -11.61
CA ARG A 257 10.82 -28.84 -12.30
C ARG A 257 11.68 -29.77 -11.45
N GLU A 258 11.79 -29.50 -10.15
CA GLU A 258 12.52 -30.36 -9.20
C GLU A 258 11.89 -31.77 -9.12
N GLU A 259 10.56 -31.89 -9.15
CA GLU A 259 9.87 -33.18 -9.21
C GLU A 259 10.15 -33.96 -10.51
N VAL A 260 10.26 -33.27 -11.65
CA VAL A 260 10.56 -33.90 -12.94
C VAL A 260 12.03 -34.33 -13.02
N GLU A 261 12.94 -33.54 -12.46
CA GLU A 261 14.37 -33.89 -12.42
C GLU A 261 14.62 -35.09 -11.48
N MET A 262 14.00 -35.12 -10.29
CA MET A 262 14.11 -36.28 -9.38
C MET A 262 13.44 -37.55 -9.93
N GLY A 263 12.37 -37.42 -10.71
CA GLY A 263 11.72 -38.55 -11.38
C GLY A 263 12.48 -39.10 -12.59
N SER A 264 13.47 -38.36 -13.11
CA SER A 264 14.34 -38.76 -14.22
C SER A 264 15.61 -39.51 -13.76
N GLU A 265 15.92 -39.48 -12.46
CA GLU A 265 17.11 -40.11 -11.87
C GLU A 265 16.80 -41.47 -11.17
N MET A 266 15.53 -41.91 -11.17
CA MET A 266 15.10 -43.27 -10.77
C MET A 266 14.86 -44.16 -11.98
#